data_AF-A0A9D7RY65-F1
#
_entry.id   AF-A0A9D7RY65-F1
#
_cell.length_a   1.000
_cell.length_b   1.000
_cell.length_c   1.000
_cell.angle_alpha   90.00
_cell.angle_beta   90.00
_cell.angle_gamma   90.00
#
_symmetry.space_group_name_H-M   'P 1'
#
loop_
_entity.id
_entity.type
_entity.pdbx_description
1 polymer ?
#
loop_
_entity_poly.entity_id
_entity_poly.type
_entity_poly.pdbx_seq_one_letter_code
_entity_poly.pdbx_strand_id
1 'polypeptide(L)'
;MDDTFLTRLRHWLTPEQSLPILSQPPATLVMCSSFRLYVLGIDGCSRALLDLPTRQHAYERLRDRLFPNLNVRLDAGDIDELTHDGSELWLTPMASVRWLAAARRTPADVSFSFLYSPFAIAFDGSCHASGWVVPPSSCSPFPHTRLHASFGVQRVKLQLVPGPGSSEHAAAALLQARLRHPGHSTGEPKHR
;
A
#
# COMPACT_ATOMS: atom_id res chain seq x y z
N MET A 1 -27.55 -7.66 17.85
CA MET A 1 -26.75 -6.90 16.88
C MET A 1 -26.54 -7.83 15.70
N ASP A 2 -26.94 -7.41 14.50
CA ASP A 2 -26.98 -8.29 13.32
C ASP A 2 -25.58 -8.58 12.78
N ASP A 3 -25.10 -9.81 12.98
CA ASP A 3 -23.84 -10.35 12.44
C ASP A 3 -23.77 -10.30 10.91
N THR A 4 -24.92 -10.14 10.25
CA THR A 4 -25.06 -9.96 8.80
C THR A 4 -24.39 -8.70 8.29
N PHE A 5 -24.38 -7.60 9.07
CA PHE A 5 -23.69 -6.38 8.66
C PHE A 5 -22.17 -6.54 8.73
N LEU A 6 -21.65 -7.11 9.83
CA LEU A 6 -20.22 -7.41 9.98
C LEU A 6 -19.71 -8.42 8.96
N THR A 7 -20.53 -9.41 8.59
CA THR A 7 -20.20 -10.40 7.57
C THR A 7 -20.17 -9.78 6.17
N ARG A 8 -21.14 -8.91 5.83
CA ARG A 8 -21.11 -8.15 4.58
C ARG A 8 -19.95 -7.16 4.53
N LEU A 9 -19.65 -6.49 5.64
CA LEU A 9 -18.52 -5.57 5.75
C LEU A 9 -17.19 -6.32 5.57
N ARG A 10 -17.04 -7.50 6.20
CA ARG A 10 -15.90 -8.40 5.96
C ARG A 10 -15.80 -8.76 4.49
N HIS A 11 -16.89 -9.19 3.87
CA HIS A 11 -16.88 -9.61 2.46
C HIS A 11 -16.54 -8.47 1.48
N TRP A 12 -16.98 -7.24 1.78
CA TRP A 12 -16.59 -6.05 1.02
C TRP A 12 -15.14 -5.63 1.26
N LEU A 13 -14.62 -5.84 2.47
CA LEU A 13 -13.25 -5.53 2.86
C LEU A 13 -12.24 -6.63 2.46
N THR A 14 -12.71 -7.86 2.16
CA THR A 14 -11.93 -8.99 1.64
C THR A 14 -12.57 -9.55 0.36
N PRO A 15 -12.35 -8.92 -0.80
CA PRO A 15 -12.82 -9.48 -2.06
C PRO A 15 -11.84 -10.58 -2.50
N GLU A 16 -12.09 -11.82 -2.11
CA GLU A 16 -11.38 -12.99 -2.65
C GLU A 16 -11.89 -13.41 -4.05
N GLN A 17 -12.86 -12.70 -4.62
CA GLN A 17 -13.38 -12.99 -5.97
C GLN A 17 -13.27 -11.79 -6.91
N SER A 18 -12.53 -12.00 -7.99
CA SER A 18 -12.40 -11.09 -9.13
C SER A 18 -13.74 -10.97 -9.86
N LEU A 19 -14.22 -9.75 -10.10
CA LEU A 19 -15.36 -9.49 -10.98
C LEU A 19 -14.97 -9.72 -12.46
N PRO A 20 -15.89 -10.20 -13.32
CA PRO A 20 -15.61 -10.37 -14.75
C PRO A 20 -15.50 -9.00 -15.43
N ILE A 21 -14.34 -8.70 -16.00
CA ILE A 21 -14.08 -7.47 -16.76
C ILE A 21 -14.44 -7.72 -18.22
N LEU A 22 -15.36 -6.92 -18.77
CA LEU A 22 -15.66 -6.85 -20.19
C LEU A 22 -14.49 -6.16 -20.92
N SER A 23 -13.88 -6.88 -21.87
CA SER A 23 -13.01 -6.38 -22.97
C SER A 23 -11.74 -5.62 -22.58
N GLN A 24 -10.60 -6.32 -22.57
CA GLN A 24 -9.27 -5.75 -22.32
C GLN A 24 -8.67 -5.06 -23.57
N PRO A 25 -8.21 -3.79 -23.48
CA PRO A 25 -7.13 -3.26 -24.32
C PRO A 25 -5.79 -3.96 -23.97
N PRO A 26 -4.72 -3.83 -24.79
CA PRO A 26 -3.46 -4.56 -24.58
C PRO A 26 -2.96 -4.38 -23.15
N ALA A 27 -2.51 -5.48 -22.52
CA ALA A 27 -2.22 -5.59 -21.10
C ALA A 27 -1.23 -4.51 -20.63
N THR A 28 -1.74 -3.35 -20.24
CA THR A 28 -1.09 -2.46 -19.29
C THR A 28 -0.85 -3.33 -18.06
N LEU A 29 0.39 -3.55 -17.68
CA LEU A 29 0.72 -4.32 -16.47
C LEU A 29 0.17 -3.55 -15.26
N VAL A 30 -1.06 -3.90 -14.86
CA VAL A 30 -1.79 -3.34 -13.73
C VAL A 30 -1.34 -4.04 -12.46
N MET A 31 -1.26 -3.30 -11.35
CA MET A 31 -1.01 -3.87 -10.02
C MET A 31 -1.97 -5.04 -9.73
N CYS A 32 -1.49 -6.08 -9.04
CA CYS A 32 -2.34 -7.19 -8.62
C CYS A 32 -3.52 -6.69 -7.78
N SER A 33 -4.69 -7.31 -7.94
CA SER A 33 -5.93 -6.85 -7.28
C SER A 33 -5.87 -6.91 -5.74
N SER A 34 -5.00 -7.75 -5.18
CA SER A 34 -4.74 -7.88 -3.75
C SER A 34 -3.81 -6.81 -3.19
N PHE A 35 -3.20 -5.96 -4.04
CA PHE A 35 -2.31 -4.88 -3.61
C PHE A 35 -3.01 -3.86 -2.72
N ARG A 36 -2.38 -3.55 -1.59
CA ARG A 36 -2.79 -2.54 -0.63
C ARG A 36 -1.57 -1.76 -0.16
N LEU A 37 -1.71 -0.44 -0.15
CA LEU A 37 -0.82 0.47 0.59
C LEU A 37 -1.62 1.12 1.71
N TYR A 38 -1.17 0.92 2.95
CA TYR A 38 -1.76 1.50 4.15
C TYR A 38 -0.85 2.59 4.69
N VAL A 39 -1.43 3.72 5.08
CA VAL A 39 -0.79 4.76 5.90
C VAL A 39 -1.56 4.84 7.20
N LEU A 40 -0.85 4.71 8.32
CA LEU A 40 -1.44 4.53 9.64
C LEU A 40 -1.04 5.68 10.57
N GLY A 41 -1.92 6.02 11.51
CA GLY A 41 -1.57 6.83 12.66
C GLY A 41 -0.56 6.12 13.55
N ILE A 42 0.22 6.91 14.29
CA ILE A 42 1.25 6.39 15.17
C ILE A 42 0.61 5.76 16.41
N ASP A 43 0.74 4.46 16.56
CA ASP A 43 0.44 3.72 17.78
C ASP A 43 1.48 2.59 18.00
N GLY A 44 1.40 1.88 19.12
CA GLY A 44 2.36 0.82 19.44
C GLY A 44 2.35 -0.33 18.43
N CYS A 45 1.21 -0.65 17.82
CA CYS A 45 1.06 -1.73 16.87
C CYS A 45 1.51 -1.33 15.45
N SER A 46 1.21 -0.10 15.01
CA SER A 46 1.67 0.43 13.72
C SER A 46 3.18 0.67 13.70
N ARG A 47 3.78 1.06 14.82
CA ARG A 47 5.26 1.14 14.95
C ARG A 47 5.94 -0.22 14.84
N ALA A 48 5.30 -1.29 15.29
CA ALA A 48 5.85 -2.65 15.19
C ALA A 48 5.99 -3.14 13.73
N LEU A 49 5.32 -2.50 12.76
CA LEU A 49 5.53 -2.80 11.33
C LEU A 49 6.98 -2.57 10.89
N LEU A 50 7.66 -1.60 11.50
CA LEU A 50 9.00 -1.17 11.14
C LEU A 50 10.08 -2.19 11.54
N ASP A 51 9.74 -3.07 12.48
CA ASP A 51 10.62 -4.12 12.97
C ASP A 51 10.44 -5.38 12.11
N LEU A 52 11.46 -5.70 11.32
CA LEU A 52 11.40 -6.78 10.33
C LEU A 52 10.97 -8.14 10.93
N PRO A 53 11.51 -8.58 12.09
CA PRO A 53 11.11 -9.85 12.72
C PRO A 53 9.64 -9.92 13.13
N THR A 54 9.03 -8.80 13.53
CA THR A 54 7.66 -8.77 14.06
C THR A 54 6.63 -8.19 13.10
N ARG A 55 7.06 -7.64 11.96
CA ARG A 55 6.22 -6.96 10.97
C ARG A 55 5.00 -7.75 10.54
N GLN A 56 5.18 -9.01 10.14
CA GLN A 56 4.08 -9.82 9.62
C GLN A 56 3.02 -10.05 10.70
N HIS A 57 3.46 -10.37 11.92
CA HIS A 57 2.57 -10.53 13.07
C HIS A 57 1.87 -9.22 13.45
N ALA A 58 2.58 -8.09 13.41
CA ALA A 58 1.99 -6.77 13.64
C ALA A 58 0.94 -6.42 12.58
N TYR A 59 1.21 -6.72 11.31
CA TYR A 59 0.28 -6.53 10.21
C TYR A 59 -0.99 -7.37 10.38
N GLU A 60 -0.86 -8.66 10.72
CA GLU A 60 -2.01 -9.54 10.98
C GLU A 60 -2.89 -8.99 12.10
N ARG A 61 -2.29 -8.57 13.22
CA ARG A 61 -3.01 -7.96 14.34
C ARG A 61 -3.74 -6.67 13.95
N LEU A 62 -3.10 -5.84 13.12
CA LEU A 62 -3.74 -4.61 12.61
C LEU A 62 -4.90 -4.94 11.69
N ARG A 63 -4.71 -5.90 10.78
CA ARG A 63 -5.74 -6.37 9.84
C ARG A 63 -6.96 -6.93 10.57
N ASP A 64 -6.75 -7.77 11.58
CA ASP A 64 -7.83 -8.38 12.36
C ASP A 64 -8.63 -7.34 13.17
N ARG A 65 -7.98 -6.23 13.53
CA ARG A 65 -8.59 -5.06 14.17
C ARG A 65 -9.12 -4.02 13.19
N LEU A 66 -9.09 -4.31 11.89
CA LEU A 66 -9.53 -3.41 10.81
C LEU A 66 -8.77 -2.08 10.77
N PHE A 67 -7.48 -2.05 11.15
CA PHE A 67 -6.61 -0.88 11.16
C PHE A 67 -7.24 0.33 11.90
N PRO A 68 -7.32 0.29 13.24
CA PRO A 68 -8.07 1.27 14.03
C PRO A 68 -7.62 2.74 13.86
N ASN A 69 -6.36 2.95 13.44
CA ASN A 69 -5.79 4.26 13.14
C ASN A 69 -5.46 4.40 11.64
N LEU A 70 -6.28 3.86 10.75
CA LEU A 70 -6.06 3.99 9.31
C LEU A 70 -6.27 5.44 8.87
N ASN A 71 -5.21 6.08 8.36
CA ASN A 71 -5.31 7.40 7.74
C ASN A 71 -5.69 7.29 6.27
N VAL A 72 -4.98 6.44 5.52
CA VAL A 72 -5.20 6.24 4.09
C VAL A 72 -5.03 4.76 3.74
N ARG A 73 -5.92 4.25 2.90
CA ARG A 73 -5.75 2.99 2.17
C ARG A 73 -5.81 3.29 0.68
N LEU A 74 -4.84 2.76 -0.05
CA LEU A 74 -4.78 2.77 -1.51
C LEU A 74 -4.82 1.34 -2.03
N ASP A 75 -5.68 1.11 -3.00
CA ASP A 75 -5.87 -0.18 -3.65
C ASP A 75 -5.22 -0.18 -5.05
N ALA A 76 -5.17 -1.33 -5.71
CA ALA A 76 -4.58 -1.47 -7.05
C ALA A 76 -5.14 -0.45 -8.06
N GLY A 77 -6.46 -0.23 -8.05
CA GLY A 77 -7.13 0.73 -8.95
C GLY A 77 -6.90 2.20 -8.59
N ASP A 78 -6.23 2.49 -7.48
CA ASP A 78 -5.81 3.84 -7.13
C ASP A 78 -4.45 4.22 -7.72
N ILE A 79 -3.73 3.24 -8.29
CA ILE A 79 -2.43 3.43 -8.92
C ILE A 79 -2.62 3.58 -10.42
N ASP A 80 -2.28 4.75 -10.94
CA ASP A 80 -2.36 5.04 -12.37
C ASP A 80 -1.08 4.64 -13.10
N GLU A 81 0.08 4.97 -12.51
CA GLU A 81 1.39 4.67 -13.08
C GLU A 81 2.35 4.15 -12.01
N LEU A 82 3.23 3.24 -12.42
CA LEU A 82 4.37 2.76 -11.64
C LEU A 82 5.62 2.83 -12.53
N THR A 83 6.71 3.39 -12.02
CA THR A 83 7.99 3.40 -12.74
C THR A 83 8.54 1.99 -12.94
N HIS A 84 9.41 1.82 -13.94
CA HIS A 84 9.99 0.52 -14.28
C HIS A 84 10.82 -0.10 -13.14
N ASP A 85 11.44 0.74 -12.31
CA ASP A 85 12.21 0.32 -11.13
C ASP A 85 11.34 0.13 -9.88
N GLY A 86 10.04 0.47 -9.95
CA GLY A 86 9.10 0.36 -8.83
C GLY A 86 9.35 1.35 -7.70
N SER A 87 10.19 2.37 -7.91
CA SER A 87 10.50 3.36 -6.88
C SER A 87 9.45 4.47 -6.80
N GLU A 88 8.73 4.76 -7.88
CA GLU A 88 7.70 5.79 -7.90
C GLU A 88 6.35 5.26 -8.38
N LEU A 89 5.29 5.74 -7.73
CA LEU A 89 3.91 5.46 -8.09
C LEU A 89 3.12 6.78 -8.17
N TRP A 90 2.26 6.86 -9.18
CA TRP A 90 1.35 7.98 -9.37
C TRP A 90 -0.07 7.55 -9.04
N LEU A 91 -0.71 8.31 -8.16
CA LEU A 91 -2.10 8.05 -7.80
C LEU A 91 -3.03 8.56 -8.90
N THR A 92 -4.18 7.89 -9.07
CA THR A 92 -5.26 8.43 -9.88
C THR A 92 -5.71 9.81 -9.33
N PRO A 93 -6.35 10.67 -10.14
CA PRO A 93 -6.87 11.95 -9.66
C PRO A 93 -7.80 11.80 -8.44
N MET A 94 -8.66 10.78 -8.46
CA MET A 94 -9.59 10.52 -7.34
C MET A 94 -8.84 10.08 -6.08
N ALA A 95 -7.86 9.19 -6.19
CA ALA A 95 -7.03 8.77 -5.06
C ALA A 95 -6.18 9.93 -4.51
N SER A 96 -5.70 10.81 -5.38
CA SER A 96 -4.97 12.03 -5.01
C SER A 96 -5.83 12.97 -4.16
N VAL A 97 -7.10 13.16 -4.52
CA VAL A 97 -8.05 13.95 -3.71
C VAL A 97 -8.25 13.32 -2.33
N ARG A 98 -8.44 11.99 -2.26
CA ARG A 98 -8.60 11.29 -0.98
C ARG A 98 -7.34 11.40 -0.11
N TRP A 99 -6.16 11.28 -0.70
CA TRP A 99 -4.88 11.48 -0.01
C TRP A 99 -4.80 12.87 0.62
N LEU A 100 -5.06 13.92 -0.16
CA LEU A 100 -5.01 15.31 0.30
C LEU A 100 -6.03 15.57 1.42
N ALA A 101 -7.26 15.06 1.28
CA ALA A 101 -8.30 15.19 2.28
C ALA A 101 -7.91 14.51 3.61
N ALA A 102 -7.39 13.28 3.54
CA ALA A 102 -6.94 12.54 4.72
C ALA A 102 -5.72 13.20 5.39
N ALA A 103 -4.81 13.76 4.59
CA ALA A 103 -3.66 14.52 5.08
C ALA A 103 -4.06 15.88 5.69
N ARG A 104 -5.29 16.34 5.45
CA ARG A 104 -5.77 17.70 5.74
C ARG A 104 -4.85 18.76 5.12
N ARG A 105 -4.43 18.53 3.86
CA ARG A 105 -3.48 19.39 3.14
C ARG A 105 -4.03 19.83 1.78
N THR A 106 -3.41 20.88 1.26
CA THR A 106 -3.58 21.33 -0.12
C THR A 106 -2.46 20.76 -1.00
N PRO A 107 -2.61 20.80 -2.34
CA PRO A 107 -1.53 20.47 -3.27
C PRO A 107 -0.18 21.14 -2.96
N ALA A 108 -0.19 22.38 -2.45
CA ALA A 108 1.02 23.13 -2.13
C ALA A 108 1.79 22.57 -0.91
N ASP A 109 1.12 21.85 -0.01
CA ASP A 109 1.65 21.44 1.29
C ASP A 109 1.84 19.91 1.43
N VAL A 110 1.57 19.14 0.38
CA VAL A 110 1.51 17.67 0.50
C VAL A 110 2.85 17.03 0.87
N SER A 111 3.98 17.71 0.63
CA SER A 111 5.32 17.25 1.01
C SER A 111 5.48 17.08 2.52
N PHE A 112 4.63 17.73 3.33
CA PHE A 112 4.60 17.60 4.79
C PHE A 112 3.44 16.72 5.29
N SER A 113 2.82 15.93 4.40
CA SER A 113 1.71 15.05 4.77
C SER A 113 2.16 13.86 5.62
N PHE A 114 1.30 13.45 6.57
CA PHE A 114 1.48 12.27 7.42
C PHE A 114 2.88 12.10 8.03
N LEU A 115 3.49 13.22 8.46
CA LEU A 115 4.86 13.24 8.95
C LEU A 115 5.08 12.17 10.02
N TYR A 116 6.00 11.23 9.74
CA TYR A 116 6.28 10.08 10.60
C TYR A 116 5.07 9.19 10.86
N SER A 117 4.19 8.99 9.89
CA SER A 117 3.16 7.95 9.93
C SER A 117 3.72 6.64 9.37
N PRO A 118 3.53 5.49 10.04
CA PRO A 118 3.95 4.21 9.48
C PRO A 118 3.15 3.91 8.22
N PHE A 119 3.80 3.31 7.23
CA PHE A 119 3.12 2.71 6.09
C PHE A 119 3.41 1.22 5.99
N ALA A 120 2.52 0.49 5.33
CA ALA A 120 2.71 -0.91 4.95
C ALA A 120 2.26 -1.15 3.51
N ILE A 121 3.10 -1.84 2.75
CA ILE A 121 2.77 -2.43 1.45
C ILE A 121 2.43 -3.90 1.70
N ALA A 122 1.24 -4.30 1.31
CA ALA A 122 0.76 -5.66 1.48
C ALA A 122 0.05 -6.15 0.22
N PHE A 123 0.18 -7.45 -0.04
CA PHE A 123 -0.56 -8.16 -1.07
C PHE A 123 -0.55 -9.65 -0.75
N ASP A 124 -1.58 -10.34 -1.23
CA ASP A 124 -1.79 -11.78 -0.98
C ASP A 124 -1.76 -12.15 0.51
N GLY A 125 -2.33 -11.26 1.34
CA GLY A 125 -2.44 -11.48 2.80
C GLY A 125 -1.17 -11.24 3.61
N SER A 126 -0.06 -10.83 2.98
CA SER A 126 1.24 -10.64 3.63
C SER A 126 1.74 -9.20 3.50
N CYS A 127 2.48 -8.74 4.51
CA CYS A 127 3.16 -7.45 4.49
C CYS A 127 4.58 -7.62 3.92
N HIS A 128 4.83 -6.99 2.76
CA HIS A 128 6.09 -7.15 2.02
C HIS A 128 7.08 -6.02 2.28
N ALA A 129 6.58 -4.83 2.60
CA ALA A 129 7.43 -3.71 2.96
C ALA A 129 6.71 -2.76 3.92
N SER A 130 7.48 -2.01 4.70
CA SER A 130 6.95 -1.00 5.61
C SER A 130 7.97 0.10 5.80
N GLY A 131 7.54 1.22 6.37
CA GLY A 131 8.44 2.31 6.65
C GLY A 131 7.70 3.53 7.16
N TRP A 132 8.31 4.70 6.98
CA TRP A 132 7.72 5.96 7.40
C TRP A 132 7.34 6.82 6.20
N VAL A 133 6.18 7.47 6.29
CA VAL A 133 5.90 8.62 5.43
C VAL A 133 6.70 9.81 5.95
N VAL A 134 7.58 10.34 5.11
CA VAL A 134 8.43 11.49 5.45
C VAL A 134 8.53 12.48 4.29
N PRO A 135 8.91 13.74 4.54
CA PRO A 135 9.07 14.73 3.48
C PRO A 135 10.27 14.40 2.60
N PRO A 136 10.25 14.80 1.31
CA PRO A 136 11.39 14.62 0.40
C PRO A 136 12.71 15.21 0.90
N SER A 137 12.64 16.28 1.70
CA SER A 137 13.80 16.94 2.31
C SER A 137 14.34 16.22 3.55
N SER A 138 13.70 15.14 4.00
CA SER A 138 14.09 14.42 5.21
C SER A 138 15.27 13.50 4.95
N CYS A 139 16.43 13.88 5.47
CA CYS A 139 17.59 12.99 5.61
C CYS A 139 17.51 12.14 6.89
N SER A 140 16.31 11.63 7.22
CA SER A 140 16.10 10.87 8.45
C SER A 140 17.19 9.79 8.63
N PRO A 141 17.84 9.72 9.81
CA PRO A 141 18.92 8.76 10.05
C PRO A 141 18.41 7.34 10.32
N PHE A 142 17.08 7.13 10.39
CA PHE A 142 16.51 5.83 10.71
C PHE A 142 16.62 4.86 9.51
N PRO A 143 16.99 3.59 9.74
CA PRO A 143 17.30 2.62 8.68
C PRO A 143 16.06 2.05 7.95
N HIS A 144 14.90 2.69 8.12
CA HIS A 144 13.64 2.23 7.53
C HIS A 144 13.41 2.87 6.16
N THR A 145 12.64 2.16 5.32
CA THR A 145 12.19 2.71 4.05
C THR A 145 11.38 3.99 4.28
N ARG A 146 11.52 4.96 3.38
CA ARG A 146 10.82 6.23 3.38
C ARG A 146 9.83 6.28 2.22
N LEU A 147 8.61 6.70 2.49
CA LEU A 147 7.61 7.02 1.49
C LEU A 147 7.46 8.53 1.43
N HIS A 148 7.90 9.13 0.34
CA HIS A 148 7.79 10.55 0.08
C HIS A 148 6.53 10.81 -0.72
N ALA A 149 5.67 11.70 -0.26
CA ALA A 149 4.53 12.17 -1.03
C ALA A 149 4.81 13.57 -1.57
N SER A 150 4.53 13.81 -2.85
CA SER A 150 4.58 15.14 -3.46
C SER A 150 3.39 15.32 -4.41
N PHE A 151 3.01 16.56 -4.68
CA PHE A 151 1.99 16.86 -5.68
C PHE A 151 2.73 17.19 -6.96
N GLY A 152 2.51 16.39 -8.00
CA GLY A 152 3.06 16.60 -9.33
C GLY A 152 2.03 17.26 -10.26
N VAL A 153 1.97 16.78 -11.51
CA VAL A 153 1.02 17.27 -12.51
C VAL A 153 -0.40 16.82 -12.16
N GLN A 154 -1.05 17.59 -11.29
CA GLN A 154 -2.44 17.41 -10.82
C GLN A 154 -2.72 16.13 -10.00
N ARG A 155 -1.68 15.37 -9.65
CA ARG A 155 -1.79 14.09 -8.97
C ARG A 155 -0.73 13.95 -7.90
N VAL A 156 -1.02 13.17 -6.88
CA VAL A 156 -0.06 12.81 -5.85
C VAL A 156 0.90 11.75 -6.42
N LYS A 157 2.18 12.04 -6.34
CA LYS A 157 3.27 11.10 -6.56
C LYS A 157 3.73 10.56 -5.21
N LEU A 158 3.87 9.25 -5.09
CA LEU A 158 4.57 8.64 -3.95
C LEU A 158 5.89 8.03 -4.43
N GLN A 159 6.96 8.26 -3.69
CA GLN A 159 8.30 7.76 -4.00
C GLN A 159 8.85 6.99 -2.82
N LEU A 160 9.28 5.76 -3.07
CA LEU A 160 9.99 4.91 -2.11
C LEU A 160 11.48 5.21 -2.17
N VAL A 161 12.04 5.56 -1.02
CA VAL A 161 13.48 5.80 -0.85
C VAL A 161 13.98 4.83 0.23
N PRO A 162 15.00 4.01 -0.05
CA PRO A 162 15.55 3.10 0.96
C PRO A 162 16.14 3.88 2.14
N GLY A 163 16.06 3.31 3.33
CA GLY A 163 16.73 3.85 4.52
C GLY A 163 18.25 3.71 4.42
N PRO A 164 19.03 4.55 5.13
CA PRO A 164 20.48 4.40 5.22
C PRO A 164 20.85 3.01 5.77
N GLY A 165 21.69 2.27 5.04
CA GLY A 165 22.12 0.92 5.42
C GLY A 165 21.02 -0.15 5.37
N SER A 166 19.84 0.19 4.83
CA SER A 166 18.74 -0.76 4.72
C SER A 166 19.00 -1.76 3.60
N SER A 167 18.84 -3.05 3.90
CA SER A 167 18.79 -4.12 2.89
C SER A 167 17.38 -4.29 2.28
N GLU A 168 16.39 -3.53 2.77
CA GLU A 168 15.02 -3.64 2.28
C GLU A 168 14.82 -2.96 0.94
N HIS A 169 14.20 -3.68 0.02
CA HIS A 169 13.89 -3.21 -1.32
C HIS A 169 12.37 -3.06 -1.47
N ALA A 170 11.78 -2.07 -0.83
CA ALA A 170 10.34 -1.82 -0.95
C ALA A 170 9.88 -1.62 -2.40
N ALA A 171 10.73 -1.06 -3.26
CA ALA A 171 10.49 -0.94 -4.69
C ALA A 171 10.33 -2.33 -5.36
N ALA A 172 11.09 -3.34 -4.94
CA ALA A 172 10.95 -4.71 -5.43
C ALA A 172 9.59 -5.31 -5.05
N ALA A 173 9.03 -4.95 -3.88
CA ALA A 173 7.67 -5.37 -3.51
C ALA A 173 6.61 -4.79 -4.46
N LEU A 174 6.76 -3.54 -4.90
CA LEU A 174 5.85 -2.93 -5.90
C LEU A 174 6.00 -3.61 -7.27
N LEU A 175 7.22 -3.93 -7.69
CA LEU A 175 7.45 -4.68 -8.93
C LEU A 175 6.83 -6.07 -8.86
N GLN A 176 6.99 -6.78 -7.75
CA GLN A 176 6.36 -8.08 -7.54
C GLN A 176 4.83 -7.97 -7.61
N ALA A 177 4.24 -6.94 -7.00
CA ALA A 177 2.80 -6.70 -7.08
C ALA A 177 2.34 -6.40 -8.51
N ARG A 178 3.15 -5.72 -9.33
CA ARG A 178 2.85 -5.42 -10.74
C ARG A 178 3.00 -6.62 -11.68
N LEU A 179 3.97 -7.51 -11.40
CA LEU A 179 4.26 -8.68 -12.24
C LEU A 179 3.33 -9.87 -11.96
N ARG A 180 2.61 -9.88 -10.83
CA ARG A 180 1.64 -10.94 -10.52
C ARG A 180 0.37 -10.77 -11.35
N HIS A 181 0.25 -11.59 -12.39
CA HIS A 181 -0.99 -11.70 -13.16
C HIS A 181 -2.16 -12.18 -12.27
N PRO A 182 -3.38 -11.64 -12.47
CA PRO A 182 -4.59 -12.19 -11.86
C PRO A 182 -4.95 -13.51 -12.55
N GLY A 183 -4.24 -14.59 -12.25
CA GLY A 183 -4.50 -15.89 -12.87
C GLY A 183 -3.34 -16.87 -12.84
N HIS A 184 -2.87 -17.25 -11.66
CA HIS A 184 -2.26 -18.57 -11.48
C HIS A 184 -2.40 -19.00 -10.02
N SER A 185 -3.59 -19.53 -9.69
CA SER A 185 -3.63 -20.65 -8.75
C SER A 185 -2.97 -21.82 -9.47
N THR A 186 -1.75 -22.17 -9.06
CA THR A 186 -1.17 -23.47 -9.40
C THR A 186 -2.06 -24.53 -8.77
N GLY A 187 -2.92 -25.13 -9.58
CA GLY A 187 -3.67 -26.32 -9.20
C GLY A 187 -2.70 -27.41 -8.75
N GLU A 188 -2.94 -27.95 -7.57
CA GLU A 188 -2.32 -29.19 -7.12
C GLU A 188 -2.50 -30.28 -8.18
N PRO A 189 -1.46 -31.06 -8.51
CA PRO A 189 -1.67 -32.32 -9.18
C PRO A 189 -2.22 -33.31 -8.14
N LYS A 190 -3.52 -33.57 -8.19
CA LYS A 190 -4.09 -34.80 -7.64
C LYS A 190 -3.56 -35.96 -8.47
N HIS A 191 -2.50 -36.61 -7.99
CA HIS A 191 -2.18 -37.97 -8.44
C HIS A 191 -2.93 -38.97 -7.56
N ARG A 192 -3.77 -39.75 -8.26
CA ARG A 192 -4.32 -41.03 -7.82
C ARG A 192 -3.20 -42.05 -7.63
#